data_AF-A0A7W8ISM0-F1
#
_entry.id   AF-A0A7W8ISM0-F1
#
_cell.length_a   1.000
_cell.length_b   1.000
_cell.length_c   1.000
_cell.angle_alpha   90.00
_cell.angle_beta   90.00
_cell.angle_gamma   90.00
#
_symmetry.space_group_name_H-M   'P 1'
#
loop_
_entity.id
_entity.type
_entity.pdbx_description
1 polymer ?
#
loop_
_entity_poly.entity_id
_entity_poly.type
_entity_poly.pdbx_seq_one_letter_code
_entity_poly.pdbx_strand_id
1 'polypeptide(L)'
;MNNIPIRLNFFALKNQNISFRIYRQDFNGQKKQDGYYRTKLPINDSSDTYAEYWVTTQPKDGFERVYCLGSSNPKLTVRIMWESFLDRVQKSLSSDEYILYGNGFSRKVAVIIGRHREGNEVIQIEPYYLKAEKKFGFLVDFAFKKAKDVPYSIRVQQLSLSLNKYGKSNADYYSDKLDKIKFFMQKFKQRLFPFSLDNEDYDIENELYLMRSYPLKRFITKRCTCTCHESMLAVSSRTRSAKRWIFRYPYPRRFISLILLFVPSIFPFE
;
A
#
# COMPACT_ATOMS: atom_id res chain seq x y z
N MET A 1 26.26 9.95 11.51
CA MET A 1 25.65 9.69 10.19
C MET A 1 24.52 10.69 10.03
N ASN A 2 24.60 11.56 9.03
CA ASN A 2 23.58 12.59 8.82
C ASN A 2 22.26 11.92 8.38
N ASN A 3 21.15 12.28 9.02
CA ASN A 3 19.82 11.85 8.61
C ASN A 3 19.51 12.49 7.26
N ILE A 4 19.77 11.76 6.17
CA ILE A 4 19.45 12.24 4.83
C ILE A 4 17.92 12.23 4.70
N PRO A 5 17.29 13.35 4.36
CA PRO A 5 15.84 13.38 4.16
C PRO A 5 15.49 12.62 2.88
N ILE A 6 14.48 11.78 2.95
CA ILE A 6 13.93 11.04 1.81
C ILE A 6 12.56 11.61 1.46
N ARG A 7 12.29 11.78 0.17
CA ARG A 7 10.94 12.10 -0.30
C ARG A 7 10.19 10.80 -0.53
N LEU A 8 9.08 10.62 0.16
CA LEU A 8 8.18 9.51 -0.05
C LEU A 8 7.24 9.85 -1.20
N ASN A 9 6.87 8.84 -1.98
CA ASN A 9 5.81 8.90 -2.99
C ASN A 9 4.42 9.01 -2.34
N PHE A 10 4.25 10.01 -1.47
CA PHE A 10 3.10 10.23 -0.61
C PHE A 10 2.80 11.72 -0.57
N PHE A 11 1.58 12.10 -0.97
CA PHE A 11 1.04 13.42 -0.74
C PHE A 11 0.16 13.40 0.51
N ALA A 12 0.55 14.11 1.56
CA ALA A 12 -0.27 14.23 2.75
C ALA A 12 -1.49 15.12 2.47
N LEU A 13 -2.60 14.88 3.16
CA LEU A 13 -3.69 15.85 3.21
C LEU A 13 -3.24 17.13 3.92
N LYS A 14 -3.72 18.29 3.46
CA LYS A 14 -3.49 19.56 4.17
C LYS A 14 -4.18 19.56 5.54
N ASN A 15 -5.42 19.08 5.60
CA ASN A 15 -6.16 18.88 6.83
C ASN A 15 -6.06 17.41 7.28
N GLN A 16 -5.49 17.19 8.46
CA GLN A 16 -5.34 15.86 9.06
C GLN A 16 -6.46 15.52 10.06
N ASN A 17 -7.29 16.50 10.43
CA ASN A 17 -8.46 16.29 11.26
C ASN A 17 -9.61 15.81 10.38
N ILE A 18 -9.63 14.50 10.13
CA ILE A 18 -10.68 13.85 9.34
C ILE A 18 -11.77 13.37 10.27
N SER A 19 -13.00 13.69 9.93
CA SER A 19 -14.17 13.19 10.65
C SER A 19 -15.35 13.02 9.69
N PHE A 20 -16.18 12.03 9.99
CA PHE A 20 -17.28 11.65 9.11
C PHE A 20 -18.38 10.91 9.86
N ARG A 21 -19.60 11.04 9.35
CA ARG A 21 -20.75 10.24 9.78
C ARG A 21 -20.68 8.83 9.20
N ILE A 22 -20.97 7.86 10.05
CA ILE A 22 -21.22 6.47 9.68
C ILE A 22 -22.49 5.97 10.36
N TYR A 23 -22.98 4.84 9.90
CA TYR A 23 -24.06 4.12 10.53
C TYR A 23 -23.49 2.82 11.09
N ARG A 24 -23.75 2.50 12.36
CA ARG A 24 -23.22 1.31 13.03
C ARG A 24 -24.31 0.49 13.71
N GLN A 25 -24.08 -0.82 13.82
CA GLN A 25 -24.91 -1.78 14.57
C GLN A 25 -23.98 -2.77 15.27
N ASP A 26 -24.34 -3.23 16.48
CA ASP A 26 -23.56 -4.23 17.22
C ASP A 26 -23.34 -5.51 16.40
N PHE A 27 -22.11 -6.02 16.44
CA PHE A 27 -21.78 -7.29 15.80
C PHE A 27 -22.07 -8.47 16.73
N ASN A 28 -23.18 -9.17 16.48
CA ASN A 28 -23.61 -10.35 17.27
C ASN A 28 -23.32 -11.70 16.56
N GLY A 29 -22.20 -11.81 15.85
CA GLY A 29 -21.83 -13.07 15.16
C GLY A 29 -22.62 -13.38 13.88
N GLN A 30 -23.38 -12.41 13.36
CA GLN A 30 -24.19 -12.55 12.15
C GLN A 30 -23.31 -12.74 10.90
N LYS A 31 -23.87 -13.37 9.84
CA LYS A 31 -23.17 -13.50 8.55
C LYS A 31 -22.96 -12.12 7.91
N LYS A 32 -21.81 -11.95 7.25
CA LYS A 32 -21.48 -10.74 6.50
C LYS A 32 -22.50 -10.51 5.38
N GLN A 33 -23.08 -9.33 5.34
CA GLN A 33 -23.90 -8.86 4.24
C GLN A 33 -23.09 -7.97 3.30
N ASP A 34 -23.55 -7.83 2.06
CA ASP A 34 -22.90 -6.93 1.11
C ASP A 34 -23.09 -5.46 1.53
N GLY A 35 -22.07 -4.64 1.28
CA GLY A 35 -22.00 -3.26 1.78
C GLY A 35 -21.74 -3.09 3.28
N TYR A 36 -21.60 -4.18 4.04
CA TYR A 36 -21.35 -4.13 5.48
C TYR A 36 -19.87 -4.31 5.79
N TYR A 37 -19.37 -3.49 6.70
CA TYR A 37 -17.98 -3.56 7.16
C TYR A 37 -17.93 -3.90 8.63
N ARG A 38 -17.27 -5.01 8.97
CA ARG A 38 -16.96 -5.32 10.35
C ARG A 38 -15.74 -4.52 10.77
N THR A 39 -15.87 -3.72 11.82
CA THR A 39 -14.75 -2.93 12.33
C THR A 39 -14.88 -2.69 13.83
N LYS A 40 -13.76 -2.37 14.47
CA LYS A 40 -13.72 -2.00 15.88
C LYS A 40 -13.84 -0.49 16.02
N LEU A 41 -14.76 -0.03 16.86
CA LEU A 41 -14.96 1.38 17.17
C LEU A 41 -15.04 1.55 18.69
N PRO A 42 -14.69 2.74 19.22
CA PRO A 42 -14.92 3.04 20.62
C PRO A 42 -16.43 2.97 20.91
N ILE A 43 -16.79 2.45 22.08
CA ILE A 43 -18.20 2.36 22.50
C ILE A 43 -18.78 3.77 22.64
N ASN A 44 -18.04 4.65 23.31
CA ASN A 44 -18.33 6.07 23.49
C ASN A 44 -17.09 6.91 23.14
N ASP A 45 -17.27 8.17 22.76
CA ASP A 45 -16.20 9.08 22.31
C ASP A 45 -15.04 9.26 23.32
N SER A 46 -15.29 8.99 24.60
CA SER A 46 -14.30 9.15 25.68
C SER A 46 -13.80 7.82 26.26
N SER A 47 -14.19 6.68 25.67
CA SER A 47 -13.85 5.35 26.19
C SER A 47 -12.69 4.72 25.43
N ASP A 48 -11.71 4.20 26.17
CA ASP A 48 -10.68 3.30 25.63
C ASP A 48 -11.21 1.90 25.33
N THR A 49 -12.50 1.64 25.58
CA THR A 49 -13.15 0.36 25.32
C THR A 49 -13.68 0.32 23.90
N TYR A 50 -13.26 -0.70 23.15
CA TYR A 50 -13.68 -0.94 21.78
C TYR A 50 -14.63 -2.13 21.70
N ALA A 51 -15.69 -1.98 20.92
CA ALA A 51 -16.57 -3.07 20.52
C ALA A 51 -16.52 -3.28 19.01
N GLU A 52 -17.00 -4.43 18.55
CA GLU A 52 -17.12 -4.73 17.14
C GLU A 52 -18.50 -4.34 16.63
N TYR A 53 -18.51 -3.65 15.50
CA TYR A 53 -19.73 -3.18 14.86
C TYR A 53 -19.75 -3.60 13.40
N TRP A 54 -20.96 -3.83 12.90
CA TRP A 54 -21.26 -3.64 11.48
C TRP A 54 -21.35 -2.14 11.20
N VAL A 55 -20.72 -1.70 10.11
CA VAL A 55 -20.70 -0.30 9.69
C VAL A 55 -21.11 -0.18 8.23
N THR A 56 -21.93 0.83 7.94
CA THR A 56 -22.31 1.26 6.60
C THR A 56 -22.09 2.76 6.45
N THR A 57 -21.86 3.21 5.21
CA THR A 57 -21.76 4.65 4.87
C THR A 57 -23.13 5.27 4.57
N GLN A 58 -24.13 4.44 4.28
CA GLN A 58 -25.51 4.85 3.99
C GLN A 58 -26.44 4.46 5.15
N PRO A 59 -27.52 5.23 5.39
CA PRO A 59 -28.52 4.91 6.40
C PRO A 59 -29.14 3.55 6.12
N LYS A 60 -29.34 2.77 7.17
CA LYS A 60 -29.98 1.45 7.08
C LYS A 60 -30.75 1.16 8.36
N ASP A 61 -31.86 0.44 8.22
CA ASP A 61 -32.71 0.08 9.35
C ASP A 61 -31.93 -0.72 10.40
N GLY A 62 -32.07 -0.31 11.66
CA GLY A 62 -31.37 -0.92 12.80
C GLY A 62 -29.93 -0.45 13.00
N PHE A 63 -29.43 0.49 12.17
CA PHE A 63 -28.13 1.12 12.37
C PHE A 63 -28.28 2.51 12.98
N GLU A 64 -27.54 2.78 14.06
CA GLU A 64 -27.47 4.11 14.65
C GLU A 64 -26.46 5.00 13.90
N ARG A 65 -26.77 6.28 13.75
CA ARG A 65 -25.87 7.26 13.15
C ARG A 65 -24.86 7.75 14.19
N VAL A 66 -23.57 7.62 13.89
CA VAL A 66 -22.47 8.00 14.78
C VAL A 66 -21.44 8.84 14.05
N TYR A 67 -20.83 9.78 14.76
CA TYR A 67 -19.73 10.58 14.25
C TYR A 67 -18.40 9.92 14.59
N CYS A 68 -17.55 9.69 13.60
CA CYS A 68 -16.27 9.01 13.78
C CYS A 68 -15.12 9.97 13.52
N LEU A 69 -14.22 10.11 14.50
CA LEU A 69 -12.90 10.71 14.28
C LEU A 69 -12.01 9.72 13.53
N GLY A 70 -11.32 10.19 12.49
CA GLY A 70 -10.51 9.33 11.64
C GLY A 70 -9.30 8.72 12.35
N SER A 71 -8.81 9.39 13.40
CA SER A 71 -7.77 8.87 14.30
C SER A 71 -8.21 7.60 15.06
N SER A 72 -9.50 7.44 15.35
CA SER A 72 -10.05 6.31 16.11
C SER A 72 -9.96 5.00 15.34
N ASN A 73 -10.11 5.07 14.01
CA ASN A 73 -9.94 3.90 13.15
C ASN A 73 -9.38 4.28 11.77
N PRO A 74 -8.04 4.35 11.64
CA PRO A 74 -7.40 4.76 10.39
C PRO A 74 -7.71 3.84 9.21
N LYS A 75 -8.02 2.55 9.45
CA LYS A 75 -8.38 1.61 8.38
C LYS A 75 -9.75 1.93 7.79
N LEU A 76 -10.72 2.27 8.64
CA LEU A 76 -12.04 2.72 8.21
C LEU A 76 -11.94 4.06 7.48
N THR A 77 -11.13 4.98 7.99
CA THR A 77 -10.90 6.29 7.36
C THR A 77 -10.31 6.16 5.97
N VAL A 78 -9.24 5.37 5.79
CA VAL A 78 -8.63 5.10 4.47
C VAL A 78 -9.65 4.51 3.50
N ARG A 79 -10.57 3.67 3.99
CA ARG A 79 -11.64 3.11 3.17
C ARG A 79 -12.64 4.19 2.72
N ILE A 80 -13.09 5.05 3.63
CA ILE A 80 -14.05 6.11 3.29
C ILE A 80 -13.40 7.14 2.37
N MET A 81 -12.13 7.49 2.62
CA MET A 81 -11.32 8.28 1.68
C MET A 81 -11.28 7.65 0.28
N TRP A 82 -11.13 6.33 0.17
CA TRP A 82 -11.18 5.64 -1.11
C TRP A 82 -12.53 5.79 -1.80
N GLU A 83 -13.63 5.54 -1.09
CA GLU A 83 -14.98 5.62 -1.65
C GLU A 83 -15.29 7.06 -2.13
N SER A 84 -14.99 8.08 -1.31
CA SER A 84 -15.14 9.49 -1.68
C SER A 84 -14.23 9.92 -2.83
N PHE A 85 -12.96 9.50 -2.82
CA PHE A 85 -12.02 9.84 -3.88
C PHE A 85 -12.39 9.18 -5.21
N LEU A 86 -12.84 7.92 -5.18
CA LEU A 86 -13.29 7.21 -6.37
C LEU A 86 -14.52 7.89 -7.00
N ASP A 87 -15.49 8.29 -6.19
CA ASP A 87 -16.64 9.08 -6.66
C ASP A 87 -16.19 10.39 -7.33
N ARG A 88 -15.23 11.11 -6.73
CA ARG A 88 -14.65 12.33 -7.34
C ARG A 88 -13.98 12.04 -8.68
N VAL A 89 -13.20 10.96 -8.78
CA VAL A 89 -12.56 10.54 -10.03
C VAL A 89 -13.61 10.25 -11.11
N GLN A 90 -14.64 9.47 -10.78
CA GLN A 90 -15.69 9.08 -11.72
C GLN A 90 -16.53 10.27 -12.21
N LYS A 91 -16.72 11.29 -11.37
CA LYS A 91 -17.41 12.54 -11.74
C LYS A 91 -16.55 13.50 -12.56
N SER A 92 -15.23 13.47 -12.38
CA SER A 92 -14.32 14.50 -12.91
C SER A 92 -13.51 14.06 -14.14
N LEU A 93 -13.35 12.76 -14.34
CA LEU A 93 -12.60 12.16 -15.45
C LEU A 93 -13.55 11.33 -16.32
N SER A 94 -13.30 11.30 -17.63
CA SER A 94 -13.99 10.36 -18.52
C SER A 94 -13.49 8.93 -18.29
N SER A 95 -14.30 7.92 -18.63
CA SER A 95 -13.98 6.50 -18.40
C SER A 95 -12.72 6.01 -19.14
N ASP A 96 -12.26 6.74 -20.16
CA ASP A 96 -11.03 6.43 -20.86
C ASP A 96 -9.79 7.06 -20.20
N GLU A 97 -9.94 8.04 -19.32
CA GLU A 97 -8.82 8.73 -18.64
C GLU A 97 -8.28 7.99 -17.42
N TYR A 98 -8.96 6.95 -16.95
CA TYR A 98 -8.52 6.15 -15.80
C TYR A 98 -8.80 4.66 -15.97
N ILE A 99 -8.10 3.86 -15.17
CA ILE A 99 -8.22 2.41 -15.10
C ILE A 99 -8.50 2.05 -13.66
N LEU A 100 -9.62 1.37 -13.42
CA LEU A 100 -9.88 0.71 -12.14
C LEU A 100 -9.24 -0.66 -12.14
N TYR A 101 -8.46 -0.94 -11.10
CA TYR A 101 -8.09 -2.30 -10.80
C TYR A 101 -9.34 -2.97 -10.22
N GLY A 102 -9.72 -4.14 -10.74
CA GLY A 102 -10.96 -4.82 -10.36
C GLY A 102 -11.08 -5.15 -8.86
N ASN A 103 -12.12 -5.88 -8.48
CA ASN A 103 -12.60 -6.14 -7.10
C ASN A 103 -11.63 -6.88 -6.14
N GLY A 104 -10.32 -6.78 -6.33
CA GLY A 104 -9.30 -7.27 -5.41
C GLY A 104 -9.13 -6.36 -4.19
N PHE A 105 -8.20 -6.74 -3.32
CA PHE A 105 -7.87 -6.02 -2.08
C PHE A 105 -7.25 -4.62 -2.29
N SER A 106 -6.89 -4.25 -3.53
CA SER A 106 -6.22 -2.98 -3.83
C SER A 106 -7.22 -1.85 -4.08
N ARG A 107 -7.29 -0.87 -3.18
CA ARG A 107 -8.09 0.35 -3.33
C ARG A 107 -7.29 1.40 -4.08
N LYS A 108 -7.24 1.23 -5.39
CA LYS A 108 -6.31 1.95 -6.26
C LYS A 108 -6.93 2.26 -7.59
N VAL A 109 -6.66 3.47 -8.08
CA VAL A 109 -7.00 3.89 -9.44
C VAL A 109 -5.73 4.26 -10.19
N ALA A 110 -5.69 4.00 -11.49
CA ALA A 110 -4.60 4.45 -12.36
C ALA A 110 -5.11 5.54 -13.31
N VAL A 111 -4.65 6.77 -13.16
CA VAL A 111 -4.93 7.88 -14.08
C VAL A 111 -3.96 7.81 -15.24
N ILE A 112 -4.47 7.85 -16.47
CA ILE A 112 -3.66 7.79 -17.69
C ILE A 112 -3.06 9.16 -17.96
N ILE A 113 -1.72 9.23 -18.00
CA ILE A 113 -0.97 10.46 -18.25
C ILE A 113 -0.36 10.50 -19.66
N GLY A 114 -0.23 9.35 -20.33
CA GLY A 114 0.29 9.24 -21.69
C GLY A 114 -0.23 7.98 -22.38
N ARG A 115 -0.50 8.07 -23.68
CA ARG A 115 -0.98 6.95 -24.51
C ARG A 115 0.05 6.62 -25.58
N HIS A 116 0.33 5.35 -25.74
CA HIS A 116 1.26 4.81 -26.73
C HIS A 116 0.64 3.58 -27.40
N ARG A 117 1.12 3.22 -28.59
CA ARG A 117 0.69 1.98 -29.26
C ARG A 117 0.94 0.75 -28.37
N GLU A 118 2.03 0.79 -27.60
CA GLU A 118 2.46 -0.29 -26.74
C GLU A 118 1.66 -0.40 -25.43
N GLY A 119 0.94 0.66 -25.05
CA GLY A 119 0.25 0.75 -23.76
C GLY A 119 0.14 2.17 -23.22
N ASN A 120 -0.25 2.30 -21.95
CA ASN A 120 -0.49 3.58 -21.30
C ASN A 120 0.51 3.85 -20.19
N GLU A 121 1.01 5.07 -20.11
CA GLU A 121 1.67 5.61 -18.93
C GLU A 121 0.60 6.02 -17.91
N VAL A 122 0.71 5.54 -16.68
CA VAL A 122 -0.29 5.79 -15.64
C VAL A 122 0.34 6.26 -14.33
N ILE A 123 -0.36 7.12 -13.60
CA ILE A 123 -0.13 7.37 -12.18
C ILE A 123 -1.16 6.61 -11.37
N GLN A 124 -0.66 5.72 -10.55
CA GLN A 124 -1.39 4.92 -9.59
C GLN A 124 -1.60 5.72 -8.31
N ILE A 125 -2.84 5.82 -7.85
CA ILE A 125 -3.23 6.62 -6.69
C ILE A 125 -3.99 5.72 -5.72
N GLU A 126 -3.59 5.74 -4.46
CA GLU A 126 -4.19 4.94 -3.38
C GLU A 126 -4.22 5.74 -2.08
N PRO A 127 -5.38 5.90 -1.42
CA PRO A 127 -5.44 6.48 -0.09
C PRO A 127 -4.64 5.65 0.91
N TYR A 128 -3.91 6.33 1.79
CA TYR A 128 -3.00 5.68 2.72
C TYR A 128 -2.90 6.42 4.04
N TYR A 129 -2.65 5.65 5.11
CA TYR A 129 -2.33 6.17 6.43
C TYR A 129 -0.86 5.88 6.76
N LEU A 130 -0.03 6.91 6.72
CA LEU A 130 1.38 6.85 7.08
C LEU A 130 1.52 6.77 8.60
N LYS A 131 1.44 5.54 9.12
CA LYS A 131 1.44 5.25 10.56
C LYS A 131 2.62 5.85 11.33
N ALA A 132 3.81 5.88 10.74
CA ALA A 132 5.01 6.42 11.38
C ALA A 132 4.87 7.92 11.73
N GLU A 133 4.14 8.67 10.90
CA GLU A 133 3.94 10.12 11.02
C GLU A 133 2.52 10.48 11.43
N LYS A 134 1.65 9.47 11.60
CA LYS A 134 0.22 9.59 11.87
C LYS A 134 -0.52 10.49 10.85
N LYS A 135 -0.11 10.47 9.58
CA LYS A 135 -0.71 11.28 8.52
C LYS A 135 -1.57 10.47 7.54
N PHE A 136 -2.73 11.01 7.18
CA PHE A 136 -3.53 10.59 6.04
C PHE A 136 -3.10 11.30 4.77
N GLY A 137 -3.23 10.61 3.63
CA GLY A 137 -2.86 11.13 2.32
C GLY A 137 -3.02 10.07 1.23
N PHE A 138 -2.28 10.23 0.15
CA PHE A 138 -2.32 9.35 -1.00
C PHE A 138 -0.91 8.90 -1.38
N LEU A 139 -0.73 7.59 -1.56
CA LEU A 139 0.41 7.03 -2.26
C LEU A 139 0.23 7.27 -3.76
N VAL A 140 1.30 7.70 -4.42
CA VAL A 140 1.32 7.96 -5.85
C VAL A 140 2.47 7.23 -6.51
N ASP A 141 2.23 6.52 -7.62
CA ASP A 141 3.31 5.82 -8.28
C ASP A 141 3.16 5.79 -9.79
N PHE A 142 4.26 5.98 -10.52
CA PHE A 142 4.28 5.77 -11.96
C PHE A 142 4.34 4.29 -12.30
N ALA A 143 3.55 3.89 -13.29
CA ALA A 143 3.68 2.59 -13.95
C ALA A 143 3.38 2.70 -15.45
N PHE A 144 3.96 1.79 -16.24
CA PHE A 144 3.55 1.59 -17.62
C PHE A 144 2.64 0.35 -17.73
N LYS A 145 1.45 0.54 -18.29
CA LYS A 145 0.44 -0.49 -18.52
C LYS A 145 0.48 -0.91 -19.98
N LYS A 146 1.28 -1.95 -20.26
CA LYS A 146 1.36 -2.59 -21.57
C LYS A 146 -0.02 -3.04 -22.04
N ALA A 147 -0.34 -2.83 -23.32
CA ALA A 147 -1.52 -3.42 -23.93
C ALA A 147 -1.43 -4.96 -23.92
N LYS A 148 -2.59 -5.65 -23.91
CA LYS A 148 -2.64 -7.12 -23.77
C LYS A 148 -1.83 -7.82 -24.86
N ASP A 149 -2.07 -7.44 -26.11
CA ASP A 149 -1.54 -8.14 -27.30
C ASP A 149 -0.18 -7.62 -27.80
N VAL A 150 0.43 -6.69 -27.06
CA VAL A 150 1.76 -6.16 -27.41
C VAL A 150 2.84 -7.03 -26.77
N PRO A 151 3.78 -7.62 -27.53
CA PRO A 151 4.89 -8.36 -26.94
C PRO A 151 5.82 -7.44 -26.16
N TYR A 152 6.56 -8.01 -25.22
CA TYR A 152 7.59 -7.26 -24.52
C TYR A 152 8.71 -6.85 -25.49
N SER A 153 9.08 -5.58 -25.48
CA SER A 153 10.06 -5.01 -26.42
C SER A 153 10.97 -3.98 -25.74
N ILE A 154 12.04 -3.57 -26.42
CA ILE A 154 12.90 -2.45 -25.96
C ILE A 154 12.04 -1.20 -25.75
N ARG A 155 11.06 -0.96 -26.62
CA ARG A 155 10.18 0.20 -26.51
C ARG A 155 9.30 0.15 -25.26
N VAL A 156 8.71 -1.01 -24.96
CA VAL A 156 7.96 -1.22 -23.70
C VAL A 156 8.86 -0.96 -22.48
N GLN A 157 10.10 -1.44 -22.52
CA GLN A 157 11.07 -1.21 -21.46
C GLN A 157 11.42 0.25 -21.27
N GLN A 158 11.59 1.00 -22.36
CA GLN A 158 11.82 2.45 -22.32
C GLN A 158 10.62 3.19 -21.73
N LEU A 159 9.40 2.86 -22.17
CA LEU A 159 8.18 3.47 -21.65
C LEU A 159 7.93 3.12 -20.17
N SER A 160 8.39 1.97 -19.71
CA SER A 160 8.38 1.60 -18.28
C SER A 160 9.50 2.25 -17.45
N LEU A 161 10.36 3.07 -18.07
CA LEU A 161 11.56 3.67 -17.49
C LEU A 161 12.66 2.68 -17.07
N SER A 162 12.53 1.39 -17.42
CA SER A 162 13.56 0.38 -17.14
C SER A 162 14.83 0.63 -17.95
N LEU A 163 14.66 1.02 -19.22
CA LEU A 163 15.75 1.36 -20.14
C LEU A 163 15.70 2.85 -20.50
N ASN A 164 16.87 3.44 -20.73
CA ASN A 164 17.00 4.78 -21.26
C ASN A 164 16.77 4.81 -22.80
N LYS A 165 16.82 6.01 -23.38
CA LYS A 165 16.65 6.22 -24.83
C LYS A 165 17.62 5.44 -25.72
N TYR A 166 18.78 5.04 -25.20
CA TYR A 166 19.79 4.26 -25.91
C TYR A 166 19.65 2.74 -25.68
N GLY A 167 18.63 2.29 -24.94
CA GLY A 167 18.41 0.88 -24.64
C GLY A 167 19.31 0.30 -23.53
N LYS A 168 19.98 1.16 -22.76
CA LYS A 168 20.76 0.75 -21.57
C LYS A 168 19.93 0.92 -20.29
N SER A 169 20.33 0.30 -19.18
CA SER A 169 19.69 0.48 -17.88
C SER A 169 19.52 1.97 -17.55
N ASN A 170 18.34 2.34 -17.04
CA ASN A 170 18.07 3.73 -16.69
C ASN A 170 18.67 4.08 -15.31
N ALA A 171 19.77 4.85 -15.32
CA ALA A 171 20.39 5.36 -14.10
C ALA A 171 19.52 6.45 -13.41
N ASP A 172 18.69 7.14 -14.20
CA ASP A 172 17.89 8.29 -13.76
C ASP A 172 16.43 7.91 -13.45
N TYR A 173 16.14 6.62 -13.26
CA TYR A 173 14.79 6.08 -13.06
C TYR A 173 13.96 6.86 -12.05
N TYR A 174 14.53 7.21 -10.89
CA TYR A 174 13.80 7.94 -9.85
C TYR A 174 13.53 9.40 -10.22
N SER A 175 14.44 10.04 -10.96
CA SER A 175 14.27 11.40 -11.46
C SER A 175 13.19 11.45 -12.53
N ASP A 176 13.26 10.54 -13.51
CA ASP A 176 12.25 10.43 -14.58
C ASP A 176 10.86 10.13 -14.00
N LYS A 177 10.80 9.23 -13.02
CA LYS A 177 9.57 8.89 -12.29
C LYS A 177 8.99 10.09 -11.55
N LEU A 178 9.85 10.88 -10.89
CA LEU A 178 9.42 12.11 -10.23
C LEU A 178 8.83 13.11 -11.23
N ASP A 179 9.41 13.23 -12.41
CA ASP A 179 8.90 14.12 -13.45
C ASP A 179 7.54 13.66 -14.00
N LYS A 180 7.29 12.35 -14.09
CA LYS A 180 5.95 11.80 -14.37
C LYS A 180 4.93 12.17 -13.29
N ILE A 181 5.32 12.11 -12.01
CA ILE A 181 4.44 12.51 -10.89
C ILE A 181 4.17 14.02 -10.92
N LYS A 182 5.18 14.86 -11.18
CA LYS A 182 5.00 16.32 -11.32
C LYS A 182 4.06 16.66 -12.48
N PHE A 183 4.22 16.00 -13.63
CA PHE A 183 3.32 16.18 -14.77
C PHE A 183 1.87 15.86 -14.39
N PHE A 184 1.65 14.76 -13.66
CA PHE A 184 0.33 14.42 -13.13
C PHE A 184 -0.23 15.52 -12.22
N MET A 185 0.57 16.04 -11.29
CA MET A 185 0.15 17.11 -10.39
C MET A 185 -0.23 18.38 -11.14
N GLN A 186 0.52 18.75 -12.18
CA GLN A 186 0.21 19.92 -13.01
C GLN A 186 -1.10 19.76 -13.78
N LYS A 187 -1.35 18.57 -14.33
CA LYS A 187 -2.48 18.33 -15.24
C LYS A 187 -3.78 17.92 -14.55
N PHE A 188 -3.71 17.14 -13.48
CA PHE A 188 -4.88 16.47 -12.90
C PHE A 188 -5.23 16.95 -11.49
N LYS A 189 -4.35 17.67 -10.78
CA LYS A 189 -4.60 18.04 -9.39
C LYS A 189 -5.93 18.77 -9.21
N GLN A 190 -6.17 19.85 -9.96
CA GLN A 190 -7.39 20.66 -9.83
C GLN A 190 -8.69 19.90 -10.18
N ARG A 191 -8.58 18.82 -10.96
CA ARG A 191 -9.72 17.98 -11.32
C ARG A 191 -10.03 16.98 -10.21
N LEU A 192 -9.01 16.43 -9.57
CA LEU A 192 -9.13 15.35 -8.59
C LEU A 192 -9.16 15.81 -7.13
N PHE A 193 -8.64 17.01 -6.84
CA PHE A 193 -8.55 17.58 -5.51
C PHE A 193 -9.05 19.05 -5.51
N PRO A 194 -9.74 19.49 -4.44
CA PRO A 194 -10.15 18.70 -3.28
C PRO A 194 -11.21 17.63 -3.63
N PHE A 195 -11.29 16.60 -2.80
CA PHE A 195 -12.41 15.65 -2.79
C PHE A 195 -13.23 15.86 -1.52
N SER A 196 -14.54 15.63 -1.61
CA SER A 196 -15.47 15.88 -0.51
C SER A 196 -15.72 14.61 0.29
N LEU A 197 -15.69 14.73 1.62
CA LEU A 197 -15.96 13.67 2.57
C LEU A 197 -16.86 14.25 3.68
N ASP A 198 -18.09 13.73 3.79
CA ASP A 198 -19.13 14.19 4.73
C ASP A 198 -19.36 15.73 4.73
N ASN A 199 -19.35 16.35 3.55
CA ASN A 199 -19.47 17.80 3.29
C ASN A 199 -18.24 18.66 3.64
N GLU A 200 -17.12 18.04 4.00
CA GLU A 200 -15.83 18.72 4.16
C GLU A 200 -14.92 18.41 2.97
N ASP A 201 -14.17 19.40 2.51
CA ASP A 201 -13.27 19.27 1.36
C ASP A 201 -11.83 19.03 1.81
N TYR A 202 -11.21 17.96 1.29
CA TYR A 202 -9.84 17.58 1.60
C TYR A 202 -8.94 17.72 0.36
N ASP A 203 -8.00 18.67 0.42
CA ASP A 203 -6.93 18.85 -0.57
C ASP A 203 -5.61 18.23 -0.07
N ILE A 204 -4.70 17.96 -1.00
CA ILE A 204 -3.37 17.42 -0.76
C ILE A 204 -2.29 18.52 -0.76
N GLU A 205 -1.20 18.27 -0.04
CA GLU A 205 0.05 19.03 -0.13
C GLU A 205 0.58 19.03 -1.58
N ASN A 206 1.29 20.10 -1.97
CA ASN A 206 1.83 20.25 -3.33
C ASN A 206 3.12 19.46 -3.56
N GLU A 207 3.81 19.08 -2.48
CA GLU A 207 5.08 18.39 -2.51
C GLU A 207 4.98 16.99 -1.93
N LEU A 208 5.86 16.12 -2.41
CA LEU A 208 6.04 14.78 -1.86
C LEU A 208 6.56 14.87 -0.42
N TYR A 209 6.00 14.06 0.47
CA TYR A 209 6.30 14.12 1.89
C TYR A 209 7.77 13.84 2.19
N LEU A 210 8.41 14.78 2.90
CA LEU A 210 9.80 14.67 3.31
C LEU A 210 9.88 13.96 4.66
N MET A 211 10.47 12.76 4.68
CA MET A 211 10.68 11.99 5.90
C MET A 211 12.17 11.92 6.24
N ARG A 212 12.51 11.97 7.54
CA ARG A 212 13.88 11.70 7.97
C ARG A 212 14.15 10.20 7.86
N SER A 213 15.26 9.83 7.21
CA SER A 213 15.71 8.44 7.23
C SER A 213 16.27 8.10 8.62
N TYR A 214 15.91 6.92 9.11
CA TYR A 214 16.46 6.35 10.33
C TYR A 214 17.23 5.07 9.97
N PRO A 215 18.46 4.88 10.49
CA PRO A 215 19.19 3.66 10.26
C PRO A 215 18.43 2.48 10.85
N LEU A 216 18.33 1.40 10.08
CA LEU A 216 17.71 0.17 10.53
C LEU A 216 18.58 -0.40 11.67
N LYS A 217 18.04 -0.42 12.89
CA LYS A 217 18.73 -1.03 14.03
C LYS A 217 18.91 -2.52 13.73
N ARG A 218 20.13 -2.95 13.40
CA ARG A 218 20.47 -4.38 13.36
C ARG A 218 20.38 -4.92 14.79
N PHE A 219 19.33 -5.67 15.08
CA PHE A 219 19.33 -6.55 16.23
C PHE A 219 20.35 -7.65 15.97
N ILE A 220 21.51 -7.55 16.61
CA ILE A 220 22.42 -8.68 16.71
C ILE A 220 21.70 -9.68 17.62
N THR A 221 21.09 -10.70 17.04
CA THR A 221 20.65 -11.86 17.80
C THR A 221 21.90 -12.49 18.40
N LYS A 222 22.09 -12.34 19.71
CA LYS A 222 23.09 -13.14 20.43
C LYS A 222 22.73 -14.61 20.17
N ARG A 223 23.59 -15.35 19.47
CA ARG A 223 23.50 -16.82 19.48
C ARG A 223 23.63 -17.24 20.94
N CYS A 224 22.56 -17.75 21.54
CA CYS A 224 22.67 -18.49 22.79
C CYS A 224 23.51 -19.73 22.50
N THR A 225 24.78 -19.71 22.88
CA THR A 225 25.58 -20.91 22.99
C THR A 225 25.09 -21.66 24.23
N CYS A 226 24.23 -22.66 24.04
CA CYS A 226 23.97 -23.63 25.09
C CYS A 226 25.24 -24.48 25.23
N THR A 227 25.97 -24.31 26.32
CA THR A 227 27.00 -25.25 26.76
C THR A 227 26.29 -26.48 27.33
N CYS A 228 26.24 -27.57 26.56
CA CYS A 228 25.88 -28.88 27.09
C CYS A 228 27.01 -29.38 27.99
N HIS A 229 26.73 -29.53 29.28
CA HIS A 229 27.58 -30.26 30.21
C HIS A 229 27.49 -31.75 29.86
N GLU A 230 28.62 -32.36 29.48
CA GLU A 230 28.72 -33.82 29.36
C GLU A 230 28.69 -34.43 30.77
N SER A 231 27.69 -35.27 31.02
CA SER A 231 27.80 -36.34 32.02
C SER A 231 27.47 -37.67 31.33
N MET A 232 28.50 -38.51 31.23
CA MET A 232 28.40 -39.89 30.74
C MET A 232 27.74 -40.76 31.81
N LEU A 233 26.59 -41.35 31.53
CA LEU A 233 26.19 -42.65 32.09
C LEU A 233 25.43 -43.47 31.04
N ALA A 234 25.65 -44.78 31.10
CA ALA A 234 25.60 -45.74 30.02
C ALA A 234 24.21 -46.37 29.74
N VAL A 235 23.99 -46.67 28.45
CA VAL A 235 23.35 -47.88 27.86
C VAL A 235 21.97 -48.32 28.37
N SER A 236 20.92 -48.28 27.51
CA SER A 236 20.44 -49.48 26.80
C SER A 236 19.36 -49.19 25.74
N SER A 237 19.62 -49.73 24.54
CA SER A 237 18.73 -50.18 23.46
C SER A 237 17.32 -49.56 23.24
N ARG A 238 17.08 -48.96 22.07
CA ARG A 238 16.49 -49.64 20.89
C ARG A 238 16.21 -48.65 19.73
N THR A 239 16.61 -49.11 18.54
CA THR A 239 16.04 -48.86 17.19
C THR A 239 16.10 -47.47 16.52
N ARG A 240 17.02 -47.38 15.54
CA ARG A 240 16.89 -46.89 14.14
C ARG A 240 15.88 -45.75 13.86
N SER A 241 16.34 -44.60 13.37
CA SER A 241 16.64 -44.37 11.94
C SER A 241 17.01 -42.91 11.69
N ALA A 242 17.89 -42.70 10.72
CA ALA A 242 18.66 -41.50 10.49
C ALA A 242 17.90 -40.40 9.72
N LYS A 243 18.30 -39.13 9.92
CA LYS A 243 18.86 -38.33 8.81
C LYS A 243 19.75 -37.19 9.32
N ARG A 244 20.95 -37.24 8.77
CA ARG A 244 22.18 -36.48 9.01
C ARG A 244 22.00 -35.01 8.59
N TRP A 245 22.25 -34.08 9.51
CA TRP A 245 22.68 -32.73 9.16
C TRP A 245 24.21 -32.74 9.14
N ILE A 246 24.81 -32.40 8.01
CA ILE A 246 26.26 -32.15 7.91
C ILE A 246 26.44 -30.63 7.83
N PHE A 247 27.04 -30.07 8.88
CA PHE A 247 27.71 -28.77 8.83
C PHE A 247 29.19 -29.00 8.49
N ARG A 248 29.70 -28.32 7.47
CA ARG A 248 31.12 -27.94 7.36
C ARG A 248 31.18 -26.51 6.82
N TYR A 249 31.70 -25.61 7.66
CA TYR A 249 32.17 -24.23 7.40
C TYR A 249 33.58 -24.26 6.71
N PRO A 250 34.27 -23.15 6.32
CA PRO A 250 33.89 -21.71 6.14
C PRO A 250 34.51 -20.92 4.93
N TYR A 251 34.01 -19.67 4.72
CA TYR A 251 34.59 -18.43 4.10
C TYR A 251 34.83 -18.32 2.55
N PRO A 252 34.93 -17.09 1.96
CA PRO A 252 34.31 -15.78 2.26
C PRO A 252 33.74 -15.02 1.01
N ARG A 253 33.02 -13.90 1.25
CA ARG A 253 32.76 -12.74 0.34
C ARG A 253 32.08 -12.98 -1.02
N ARG A 254 30.81 -12.54 -1.13
CA ARG A 254 30.39 -11.43 -2.02
C ARG A 254 28.94 -11.04 -1.72
N PHE A 255 28.72 -9.74 -1.63
CA PHE A 255 27.42 -9.09 -1.54
C PHE A 255 26.53 -9.52 -2.72
N ILE A 256 25.37 -10.13 -2.44
CA ILE A 256 24.24 -10.16 -3.37
C ILE A 256 22.99 -9.86 -2.54
N SER A 257 22.43 -8.67 -2.75
CA SER A 257 21.09 -8.32 -2.32
C SER A 257 20.10 -9.18 -3.10
N LEU A 258 19.41 -10.10 -2.42
CA LEU A 258 18.35 -10.89 -3.01
C LEU A 258 17.10 -10.00 -3.15
N ILE A 259 16.87 -9.49 -4.36
CA ILE A 259 15.58 -8.95 -4.78
C ILE A 259 14.68 -10.16 -5.01
N LEU A 260 13.58 -10.25 -4.25
CA LEU A 260 12.48 -11.17 -4.54
C LEU A 260 11.84 -10.74 -5.87
N LEU A 261 12.21 -11.44 -6.95
CA LEU A 261 11.47 -11.42 -8.21
C LEU A 261 10.21 -12.27 -8.02
N PHE A 262 9.06 -11.60 -7.92
CA PHE A 262 7.76 -12.26 -8.09
C PHE A 262 7.54 -12.49 -9.59
N VAL A 263 7.66 -13.74 -10.02
CA VAL A 263 7.20 -14.22 -11.33
C VAL A 263 5.74 -14.64 -11.14
N PRO A 264 4.75 -14.03 -11.82
CA PRO A 264 3.41 -14.58 -11.83
C PRO A 264 3.36 -15.74 -12.84
N SER A 265 3.25 -16.95 -12.29
CA SER A 265 2.91 -18.17 -13.01
C SER A 265 1.56 -18.01 -13.69
N ILE A 266 1.56 -18.21 -15.00
CA ILE A 266 0.38 -18.38 -15.84
C ILE A 266 -0.20 -19.75 -15.52
N PHE A 267 -1.49 -19.80 -15.17
CA PHE A 267 -2.33 -20.97 -15.44
C PHE A 267 -3.67 -20.47 -16.02
N PRO A 268 -4.08 -20.97 -17.20
CA PRO A 268 -5.45 -20.80 -17.68
C PRO A 268 -6.34 -21.82 -16.97
N PHE A 269 -7.65 -21.58 -16.90
CA PHE A 269 -8.72 -22.53 -17.23
C PHE A 269 -10.07 -21.85 -16.99
N GLU A 270 -10.87 -21.84 -18.06
CA GLU A 270 -12.34 -21.72 -18.20
C GLU A 270 -13.17 -20.88 -17.21
#